data_AF-A0A0X1KYU0-F1
#
_entry.id   AF-A0A0X1KYU0-F1
#
_cell.length_a   1.000
_cell.length_b   1.000
_cell.length_c   1.000
_cell.angle_alpha   90.00
_cell.angle_beta   90.00
_cell.angle_gamma   90.00
#
_symmetry.space_group_name_H-M   'P 1'
#
loop_
_entity.id
_entity.type
_entity.pdbx_description
1 polymer ?
#
loop_
_entity_poly.entity_id
_entity_poly.type
_entity_poly.pdbx_seq_one_letter_code
_entity_poly.pdbx_strand_id
1 'polypeptide(L)'
;MVSDIAMYELRERKQQAYNAVCSDFVVNHNIEQLAKRISLDGQSLRNMLNPAQPHKLSPVDLVLLCKASGDYTIINTLFSDCGVVAVALPEQGDEKNIIERVLLNTSLCGELSSDAMQMCNAERLPRSRKRKTLAKCQAALGNLALLIADLEKRTTGLQPLIQMGSDFMAQGAPIPGFA
;
A
#
# COMPACT_ATOMS: atom_id res chain seq x y z
N MET A 1 -25.50 -1.45 -10.16
CA MET A 1 -26.44 -1.81 -9.08
C MET A 1 -25.65 -2.09 -7.83
N VAL A 2 -25.34 -1.05 -7.05
CA VAL A 2 -24.86 -1.23 -5.68
C VAL A 2 -26.14 -1.37 -4.87
N SER A 3 -26.44 -2.61 -4.48
CA SER A 3 -27.51 -2.89 -3.53
C SER A 3 -27.29 -2.05 -2.29
N ASP A 4 -28.33 -1.33 -1.86
CA ASP A 4 -28.46 -0.81 -0.50
C ASP A 4 -28.34 -1.97 0.48
N ILE A 5 -27.11 -2.42 0.76
CA ILE A 5 -26.84 -3.19 1.95
C ILE A 5 -27.25 -2.24 3.07
N ALA A 6 -28.34 -2.55 3.77
CA ALA A 6 -28.76 -1.77 4.91
C ALA A 6 -27.52 -1.56 5.78
N MET A 7 -27.19 -0.30 6.13
CA MET A 7 -25.91 0.05 6.79
C MET A 7 -25.62 -0.81 8.03
N TYR A 8 -26.66 -1.35 8.67
CA TYR A 8 -26.58 -2.35 9.73
C TYR A 8 -25.91 -3.67 9.30
N GLU A 9 -26.34 -4.27 8.18
CA GLU A 9 -25.73 -5.49 7.64
C GLU A 9 -24.28 -5.25 7.22
N LEU A 10 -23.98 -4.08 6.64
CA LEU A 10 -22.62 -3.71 6.27
C LEU A 10 -21.74 -3.62 7.51
N ARG A 11 -22.23 -2.97 8.59
CA ARG A 11 -21.54 -2.87 9.87
C ARG A 11 -21.22 -4.25 10.45
N GLU A 12 -22.19 -5.17 10.44
CA GLU A 12 -21.99 -6.51 10.98
C GLU A 12 -20.93 -7.28 10.19
N ARG A 13 -21.03 -7.29 8.85
CA ARG A 13 -20.06 -7.95 7.97
C ARG A 13 -18.66 -7.38 8.15
N LYS A 14 -18.55 -6.06 8.26
CA LYS A 14 -17.30 -5.35 8.52
C LYS A 14 -16.69 -5.72 9.87
N GLN A 15 -17.49 -5.77 10.92
CA GLN A 15 -17.03 -6.17 12.24
C GLN A 15 -16.55 -7.62 12.26
N GLN A 16 -17.26 -8.54 11.59
CA GLN A 16 -16.85 -9.94 11.47
C GLN A 16 -15.52 -10.07 10.71
N ALA A 17 -15.38 -9.38 9.58
CA ALA A 17 -14.14 -9.37 8.80
C ALA A 17 -12.96 -8.79 9.61
N TYR A 18 -13.19 -7.69 10.33
CA TYR A 18 -12.21 -7.07 11.22
C TYR A 18 -11.77 -8.04 12.34
N ASN A 19 -12.72 -8.69 13.00
CA ASN A 19 -12.44 -9.65 14.06
C ASN A 19 -11.61 -10.85 13.57
N ALA A 20 -11.94 -11.36 12.38
CA ALA A 20 -11.22 -12.46 11.76
C ALA A 20 -9.77 -12.08 11.43
N VAL A 21 -9.55 -10.90 10.82
CA VAL A 21 -8.20 -10.46 10.46
C VAL A 21 -7.35 -10.14 11.70
N CYS A 22 -7.92 -9.57 12.77
CA CYS A 22 -7.18 -9.36 14.02
C CYS A 22 -6.72 -10.69 14.64
N SER A 23 -7.59 -11.70 14.62
CA SER A 23 -7.26 -13.05 15.11
C SER A 23 -6.17 -13.70 14.27
N ASP A 24 -6.29 -13.64 12.94
CA ASP A 24 -5.25 -14.12 12.01
C ASP A 24 -3.93 -13.38 12.23
N PHE A 25 -3.95 -12.06 12.47
CA PHE A 25 -2.75 -11.25 12.67
C PHE A 25 -1.96 -11.70 13.91
N VAL A 26 -2.65 -11.99 15.02
CA VAL A 26 -2.03 -12.49 16.25
C VAL A 26 -1.34 -13.84 16.05
N VAL A 27 -1.92 -14.72 15.23
CA VAL A 27 -1.33 -16.04 14.93
C VAL A 27 -0.07 -15.92 14.06
N ASN A 28 -0.04 -14.95 13.14
CA ASN A 28 1.01 -14.83 12.14
C ASN A 28 2.19 -13.93 12.55
N HIS A 29 2.09 -13.20 13.69
CA HIS A 29 3.10 -12.22 14.09
C HIS A 29 3.55 -12.39 15.55
N ASN A 30 4.80 -11.99 15.82
CA ASN A 30 5.30 -11.86 17.19
C ASN A 30 4.76 -10.57 17.84
N ILE A 31 3.63 -10.69 18.54
CA ILE A 31 2.94 -9.55 19.15
C ILE A 31 3.77 -8.86 20.25
N GLU A 32 4.60 -9.59 20.99
CA GLU A 32 5.48 -8.99 22.00
C GLU A 32 6.54 -8.09 21.37
N GLN A 33 7.13 -8.53 20.27
CA GLN A 33 8.12 -7.72 19.55
C GLN A 33 7.47 -6.49 18.92
N LEU A 34 6.29 -6.65 18.32
CA LEU A 34 5.56 -5.54 17.71
C LEU A 34 5.09 -4.52 18.75
N ALA A 35 4.58 -4.97 19.90
CA ALA A 35 4.17 -4.10 21.00
C ALA A 35 5.32 -3.21 21.47
N LYS A 36 6.52 -3.79 21.67
CA LYS A 36 7.72 -3.03 22.04
C LYS A 36 8.09 -1.96 21.01
N ARG A 37 7.93 -2.24 19.72
CA ARG A 37 8.23 -1.27 18.64
C ARG A 37 7.29 -0.06 18.64
N ILE A 38 6.06 -0.24 19.10
CA ILE A 38 5.04 0.82 19.16
C ILE A 38 4.84 1.36 20.59
N SER A 39 5.78 1.07 21.50
CA SER A 39 5.77 1.51 22.90
C SER A 39 4.53 1.06 23.70
N LEU A 40 4.00 -0.13 23.39
CA LEU A 40 2.91 -0.79 24.09
C LEU A 40 3.38 -2.05 24.83
N ASP A 41 2.60 -2.45 25.81
CA ASP A 41 2.74 -3.75 26.46
C ASP A 41 2.15 -4.87 25.57
N GLY A 42 2.84 -6.02 25.53
CA GLY A 42 2.48 -7.16 24.69
C GLY A 42 1.11 -7.75 25.04
N GLN A 43 0.79 -7.84 26.34
CA GLN A 43 -0.52 -8.34 26.77
C GLN A 43 -1.62 -7.34 26.42
N SER A 44 -1.35 -6.05 26.58
CA SER A 44 -2.27 -4.98 26.20
C SER A 44 -2.59 -5.02 24.70
N LEU A 45 -1.58 -5.17 23.84
CA LEU A 45 -1.79 -5.29 22.40
C LEU A 45 -2.57 -6.57 22.02
N ARG A 46 -2.27 -7.72 22.65
CA ARG A 46 -3.05 -8.96 22.45
C ARG A 46 -4.51 -8.77 22.83
N ASN A 47 -4.77 -8.11 23.95
CA ASN A 47 -6.13 -7.82 24.40
C ASN A 47 -6.86 -6.91 23.41
N MET A 48 -6.21 -5.87 22.88
CA MET A 48 -6.78 -4.97 21.87
C MET A 48 -7.12 -5.66 20.54
N LEU A 49 -6.35 -6.68 20.16
CA LEU A 49 -6.57 -7.48 18.95
C LEU A 49 -7.57 -8.61 19.15
N ASN A 50 -7.96 -8.93 20.39
CA ASN A 50 -8.92 -9.99 20.69
C ASN A 50 -10.37 -9.46 20.64
N PRO A 51 -11.22 -9.95 19.72
CA PRO A 51 -12.62 -9.52 19.62
C PRO A 51 -13.45 -9.70 20.89
N ALA A 52 -13.12 -10.71 21.70
CA ALA A 52 -13.82 -11.03 22.94
C ALA A 52 -13.51 -10.06 24.09
N GLN A 53 -12.45 -9.25 23.94
CA GLN A 53 -12.05 -8.28 24.95
C GLN A 53 -12.71 -6.91 24.71
N PRO A 54 -12.96 -6.13 25.78
CA PRO A 54 -13.60 -4.82 25.67
C PRO A 54 -12.66 -3.77 25.08
N HIS A 55 -11.34 -3.92 25.27
CA HIS A 55 -10.35 -2.99 24.74
C HIS A 55 -10.28 -3.09 23.22
N LYS A 56 -10.46 -1.96 22.53
CA LYS A 56 -10.37 -1.87 21.07
C LYS A 56 -9.06 -1.22 20.67
N LEU A 57 -8.45 -1.74 19.61
CA LEU A 57 -7.27 -1.14 19.00
C LEU A 57 -7.61 0.28 18.52
N SER A 58 -6.88 1.28 19.00
CA SER A 58 -7.09 2.65 18.56
C SER A 58 -6.63 2.83 17.12
N PRO A 59 -7.20 3.77 16.34
CA PRO A 59 -6.77 4.00 14.96
C PRO A 59 -5.26 4.32 14.83
N VAL A 60 -4.69 5.01 15.81
CA VAL A 60 -3.26 5.37 15.83
C VAL A 60 -2.41 4.12 16.05
N ASP A 61 -2.75 3.30 17.05
CA ASP A 61 -2.03 2.05 17.33
C ASP A 61 -2.13 1.07 16.17
N LEU A 62 -3.28 1.03 15.49
CA LEU A 62 -3.50 0.22 14.30
C LEU A 62 -2.55 0.59 13.17
N VAL A 63 -2.41 1.89 12.87
CA VAL A 63 -1.50 2.37 11.82
C VAL A 63 -0.04 2.10 12.21
N LEU A 64 0.34 2.35 13.46
CA LEU A 64 1.69 2.06 13.96
C LEU A 64 2.01 0.56 13.89
N LEU A 65 1.05 -0.29 14.25
CA LEU A 65 1.18 -1.74 14.18
C LEU A 65 1.37 -2.23 12.75
N CYS A 66 0.56 -1.75 11.80
CA CYS A 66 0.69 -2.09 10.39
C CYS A 66 2.04 -1.63 9.83
N LYS A 67 2.48 -0.41 10.17
CA LYS A 67 3.80 0.09 9.76
C LYS A 67 4.95 -0.72 10.36
N ALA A 68 4.89 -1.04 11.65
CA ALA A 68 5.96 -1.77 12.35
C ALA A 68 6.07 -3.25 11.94
N SER A 69 4.97 -3.84 11.47
CA SER A 69 4.91 -5.22 10.97
C SER A 69 5.16 -5.33 9.46
N GLY A 70 4.89 -4.28 8.70
CA GLY A 70 4.85 -4.33 7.23
C GLY A 70 3.63 -5.07 6.68
N ASP A 71 2.72 -5.54 7.54
CA ASP A 71 1.48 -6.19 7.15
C ASP A 71 0.30 -5.23 7.30
N TYR A 72 -0.25 -4.83 6.15
CA TYR A 72 -1.37 -3.91 6.03
C TYR A 72 -2.73 -4.61 5.87
N THR A 73 -2.80 -5.93 6.08
CA THR A 73 -4.03 -6.73 5.86
C THR A 73 -5.21 -6.22 6.70
N ILE A 74 -4.97 -5.73 7.92
CA ILE A 74 -6.02 -5.14 8.78
C ILE A 74 -6.60 -3.87 8.12
N ILE A 75 -5.75 -2.94 7.68
CA ILE A 75 -6.18 -1.70 6.99
C ILE A 75 -6.92 -2.04 5.69
N ASN A 76 -6.40 -2.96 4.90
CA ASN A 76 -7.02 -3.39 3.65
C ASN A 76 -8.41 -4.00 3.88
N THR A 77 -8.59 -4.75 4.97
CA THR A 77 -9.89 -5.32 5.35
C THR A 77 -10.87 -4.22 5.77
N LEU A 78 -10.41 -3.20 6.49
CA LEU A 78 -11.23 -2.05 6.86
C LEU A 78 -11.70 -1.26 5.62
N PHE A 79 -10.86 -1.16 4.59
CA PHE A 79 -11.18 -0.46 3.34
C PHE A 79 -11.94 -1.30 2.29
N SER A 80 -12.15 -2.61 2.53
CA SER A 80 -12.94 -3.44 1.62
C SER A 80 -14.30 -2.79 1.30
N ASP A 81 -14.85 -2.90 0.11
CA ASP A 81 -16.20 -2.38 -0.18
C ASP A 81 -16.39 -0.85 -0.01
N CYS A 82 -15.35 -0.09 0.37
CA CYS A 82 -15.37 1.36 0.50
C CYS A 82 -14.96 2.09 -0.79
N GLY A 83 -14.64 1.35 -1.86
CA GLY A 83 -14.16 1.90 -3.13
C GLY A 83 -12.72 2.43 -3.10
N VAL A 84 -11.97 2.17 -2.02
CA VAL A 84 -10.58 2.60 -1.84
C VAL A 84 -9.68 1.40 -1.53
N VAL A 85 -8.42 1.46 -1.96
CA VAL A 85 -7.40 0.45 -1.67
C VAL A 85 -6.19 1.15 -1.08
N ALA A 86 -5.71 0.68 0.07
CA ALA A 86 -4.44 1.15 0.61
C ALA A 86 -3.29 0.49 -0.14
N VAL A 87 -2.31 1.30 -0.50
CA VAL A 87 -1.08 0.85 -1.16
C VAL A 87 0.08 1.09 -0.20
N ALA A 88 0.73 0.01 0.21
CA ALA A 88 1.95 0.10 0.99
C ALA A 88 3.11 0.45 0.06
N LEU A 89 3.74 1.60 0.31
CA LEU A 89 4.97 1.97 -0.38
C LEU A 89 6.15 1.32 0.35
N PRO A 90 7.13 0.73 -0.37
CA PRO A 90 8.33 0.21 0.27
C PRO A 90 9.10 1.34 0.96
N GLU A 91 9.83 1.00 2.01
CA GLU A 91 10.66 1.96 2.74
C GLU A 91 11.79 2.53 1.85
N GLN A 92 12.25 3.73 2.21
CA GLN A 92 13.32 4.45 1.53
C GLN A 92 14.54 3.53 1.33
N GLY A 93 14.98 3.38 0.08
CA GLY A 93 16.08 2.47 -0.30
C GLY A 93 15.81 1.68 -1.58
N ASP A 94 14.57 1.64 -2.07
CA ASP A 94 14.24 1.06 -3.38
C ASP A 94 14.40 2.07 -4.52
N GLU A 95 15.64 2.52 -4.72
CA GLU A 95 16.02 3.39 -5.84
C GLU A 95 16.02 2.59 -7.14
N LYS A 96 14.84 2.45 -7.73
CA LYS A 96 14.66 1.98 -9.10
C LYS A 96 14.47 3.17 -10.02
N ASN A 97 15.18 3.18 -11.15
CA ASN A 97 14.92 4.16 -12.20
C ASN A 97 13.58 3.86 -12.91
N ILE A 98 13.11 4.80 -13.74
CA ILE A 98 11.82 4.69 -14.43
C ILE A 98 11.71 3.40 -15.26
N ILE A 99 12.78 3.02 -15.96
CA ILE A 99 12.80 1.82 -16.81
C ILE A 99 12.65 0.57 -15.95
N GLU A 100 13.42 0.48 -14.86
CA GLU A 100 13.34 -0.64 -13.90
C GLU A 100 11.96 -0.76 -13.29
N ARG A 101 11.30 0.36 -12.94
CA ARG A 101 9.91 0.35 -12.44
C ARG A 101 8.93 -0.17 -13.49
N VAL A 102 9.04 0.27 -14.74
CA VAL A 102 8.16 -0.19 -15.83
C VAL A 102 8.36 -1.69 -16.09
N LEU A 103 9.62 -2.16 -16.11
CA LEU A 103 9.94 -3.57 -16.30
C LEU A 103 9.42 -4.43 -15.13
N LEU A 104 9.60 -3.97 -13.88
CA LEU A 104 9.05 -4.65 -12.72
C LEU A 104 7.52 -4.75 -12.79
N ASN A 105 6.85 -3.67 -13.19
CA ASN A 105 5.39 -3.69 -13.36
C ASN A 105 4.96 -4.68 -14.45
N THR A 106 5.70 -4.75 -15.55
CA THR A 106 5.46 -5.72 -16.64
C THR A 106 5.59 -7.15 -16.12
N SER A 107 6.63 -7.44 -15.34
CA SER A 107 6.85 -8.75 -14.72
C SER A 107 5.70 -9.13 -13.78
N LEU A 108 5.30 -8.22 -12.89
CA LEU A 108 4.18 -8.45 -11.95
C LEU A 108 2.86 -8.69 -12.70
N CYS A 109 2.58 -7.92 -13.75
CA CYS A 109 1.42 -8.14 -14.61
C CYS A 109 1.47 -9.48 -15.34
N GLY A 110 2.65 -9.94 -15.77
CA GLY A 110 2.85 -11.27 -16.34
C GLY A 110 2.51 -12.39 -15.34
N GLU A 111 2.99 -12.27 -14.11
CA GLU A 111 2.64 -13.19 -13.03
C GLU A 111 1.14 -13.17 -12.70
N LEU A 112 0.51 -11.99 -12.69
CA LEU A 112 -0.93 -11.84 -12.49
C LEU A 112 -1.72 -12.49 -13.62
N SER A 113 -1.23 -12.40 -14.86
CA SER A 113 -1.84 -13.08 -16.01
C SER A 113 -1.79 -14.61 -15.83
N SER A 114 -0.65 -15.14 -15.38
CA SER A 114 -0.52 -16.57 -15.05
C SER A 114 -1.45 -16.99 -13.90
N ASP A 115 -1.53 -16.18 -12.84
CA ASP A 115 -2.47 -16.43 -11.73
C ASP A 115 -3.91 -16.43 -12.23
N ALA A 116 -4.30 -15.46 -13.07
CA ALA A 116 -5.64 -15.36 -13.65
C ALA A 116 -6.00 -16.58 -14.49
N MET A 117 -5.10 -17.04 -15.38
CA MET A 117 -5.33 -18.26 -16.18
C MET A 117 -5.58 -19.48 -15.30
N GLN A 118 -4.77 -19.64 -14.26
CA GLN A 118 -4.91 -20.75 -13.33
C GLN A 118 -6.18 -20.64 -12.46
N MET A 119 -6.66 -19.42 -12.20
CA MET A 119 -7.93 -19.19 -11.50
C MET A 119 -9.14 -19.47 -12.39
N CYS A 120 -9.09 -19.13 -13.68
CA CYS A 120 -10.15 -19.46 -14.64
C CYS A 120 -10.36 -20.98 -14.79
N ASN A 121 -9.28 -21.75 -14.70
CA ASN A 121 -9.31 -23.21 -14.83
C ASN A 121 -9.60 -23.95 -13.51
N ALA A 122 -9.76 -23.22 -12.39
CA ALA A 122 -9.98 -23.82 -11.09
C ALA A 122 -11.46 -23.82 -10.72
N GLU A 123 -11.99 -24.97 -10.31
CA GLU A 123 -13.38 -25.11 -9.84
C GLU A 123 -13.63 -24.33 -8.54
N ARG A 124 -12.58 -24.13 -7.72
CA ARG A 124 -12.60 -23.33 -6.49
C ARG A 124 -11.31 -22.57 -6.31
N LEU A 125 -11.40 -21.33 -5.81
CA LEU A 125 -10.23 -20.50 -5.49
C LEU A 125 -9.79 -20.69 -4.02
N PRO A 126 -8.62 -21.31 -3.75
CA PRO A 126 -8.11 -21.43 -2.39
C PRO A 126 -7.80 -20.06 -1.78
N ARG A 127 -8.07 -19.89 -0.47
CA ARG A 127 -7.78 -18.64 0.26
C ARG A 127 -6.30 -18.24 0.19
N SER A 128 -5.40 -19.21 0.27
CA SER A 128 -3.94 -18.98 0.15
C SER A 128 -3.57 -18.39 -1.20
N ARG A 129 -4.17 -18.90 -2.28
CA ARG A 129 -3.96 -18.41 -3.64
C ARG A 129 -4.51 -17.00 -3.82
N LYS A 130 -5.74 -16.75 -3.36
CA LYS A 130 -6.33 -15.39 -3.33
C LYS A 130 -5.40 -14.39 -2.64
N ARG A 131 -4.86 -14.75 -1.46
CA ARG A 131 -3.93 -13.89 -0.69
C ARG A 131 -2.65 -13.60 -1.46
N LYS A 132 -2.04 -14.62 -2.09
CA LYS A 132 -0.83 -14.45 -2.92
C LYS A 132 -1.07 -13.52 -4.10
N THR A 133 -2.14 -13.72 -4.85
CA THR A 133 -2.48 -12.85 -5.99
C THR A 133 -2.78 -11.43 -5.53
N LEU A 134 -3.48 -11.24 -4.41
CA LEU A 134 -3.71 -9.91 -3.83
C LEU A 134 -2.40 -9.20 -3.47
N ALA A 135 -1.45 -9.92 -2.86
CA ALA A 135 -0.13 -9.36 -2.53
C ALA A 135 0.63 -8.90 -3.80
N LYS A 136 0.56 -9.66 -4.90
CA LYS A 136 1.12 -9.25 -6.19
C LYS A 136 0.46 -7.99 -6.75
N CYS A 137 -0.87 -7.91 -6.70
CA CYS A 137 -1.60 -6.69 -7.09
C CYS A 137 -1.16 -5.47 -6.28
N GLN A 138 -1.00 -5.63 -4.96
CA GLN A 138 -0.53 -4.55 -4.09
C GLN A 138 0.90 -4.13 -4.41
N ALA A 139 1.79 -5.08 -4.70
CA ALA A 139 3.15 -4.77 -5.14
C ALA A 139 3.17 -3.99 -6.46
N ALA A 140 2.31 -4.36 -7.43
CA ALA A 140 2.18 -3.64 -8.70
C ALA A 140 1.67 -2.21 -8.49
N LEU A 141 0.62 -2.04 -7.69
CA LEU A 141 0.10 -0.72 -7.32
C LEU A 141 1.13 0.14 -6.58
N GLY A 142 1.89 -0.45 -5.66
CA GLY A 142 2.97 0.24 -4.93
C GLY A 142 4.06 0.73 -5.86
N ASN A 143 4.48 -0.11 -6.80
CA ASN A 143 5.48 0.26 -7.79
C ASN A 143 4.97 1.36 -8.75
N LEU A 144 3.69 1.32 -9.14
CA LEU A 144 3.06 2.40 -9.94
C LEU A 144 3.00 3.72 -9.16
N ALA A 145 2.65 3.68 -7.87
CA ALA A 145 2.62 4.87 -7.03
C ALA A 145 4.01 5.51 -6.88
N LEU A 146 5.07 4.69 -6.76
CA LEU A 146 6.45 5.20 -6.78
C LEU A 146 6.84 5.78 -8.14
N LEU A 147 6.41 5.16 -9.23
CA LEU A 147 6.64 5.69 -10.58
C LEU A 147 5.98 7.06 -10.76
N ILE A 148 4.76 7.24 -10.25
CA ILE A 148 4.09 8.55 -10.24
C ILE A 148 4.93 9.56 -9.47
N ALA A 149 5.37 9.23 -8.25
CA ALA A 149 6.19 10.13 -7.44
C ALA A 149 7.52 10.49 -8.12
N ASP A 150 8.17 9.55 -8.81
CA ASP A 150 9.43 9.81 -9.54
C ASP A 150 9.22 10.69 -10.78
N LEU A 151 8.09 10.54 -11.48
CA LEU A 151 7.71 11.41 -12.59
C LEU A 151 7.40 12.83 -12.09
N GLU A 152 6.61 12.95 -11.02
CA GLU A 152 6.28 14.25 -10.41
C GLU A 152 7.55 15.00 -9.97
N LYS A 153 8.50 14.32 -9.31
CA LYS A 153 9.80 14.90 -8.92
C LYS A 153 10.61 15.39 -10.12
N ARG A 154 10.61 14.66 -11.24
CA ARG A 154 11.30 15.09 -12.48
C ARG A 154 10.64 16.31 -13.13
N THR A 155 9.32 16.44 -13.04
CA THR A 155 8.58 17.57 -13.63
C THR A 155 8.61 18.82 -12.75
N THR A 156 8.70 18.67 -11.42
CA THR A 156 8.76 19.80 -10.47
C THR A 156 10.17 20.30 -10.17
N GLY A 157 11.21 19.53 -10.53
CA GLY A 157 12.58 20.01 -10.49
C GLY A 157 12.74 21.19 -11.45
N LEU A 158 13.23 22.33 -10.95
CA LEU A 158 13.63 23.55 -11.68
C LEU A 158 14.67 23.31 -12.81
N GLN A 159 14.93 22.06 -13.20
CA GLN A 159 15.86 21.67 -14.24
C GLN A 159 15.56 22.32 -15.61
N PRO A 160 14.31 22.44 -16.10
CA PRO A 160 14.06 23.15 -17.36
C PRO A 160 14.41 24.64 -17.27
N LEU A 161 14.16 25.28 -16.12
CA LEU A 161 14.44 26.70 -15.92
C LEU A 161 15.95 26.98 -15.75
N ILE A 162 16.66 26.08 -15.07
CA ILE A 162 18.13 26.18 -14.93
C ILE A 162 18.82 25.91 -16.26
N GLN A 163 18.32 24.94 -17.05
CA GLN A 163 18.84 24.67 -18.40
C GLN A 163 18.60 25.85 -19.35
N MET A 164 17.42 26.48 -19.30
CA MET A 164 17.12 27.71 -20.05
C MET A 164 18.02 28.88 -19.60
N GLY A 165 18.31 29.00 -18.30
CA GLY A 165 19.22 30.01 -17.77
C GLY A 165 20.69 29.77 -18.17
N SER A 166 21.15 28.52 -18.20
CA SER A 166 22.50 28.19 -18.66
C SER A 166 22.66 28.36 -20.17
N ASP A 167 21.66 28.01 -20.97
CA ASP A 167 21.70 28.20 -22.42
C ASP A 167 21.69 29.71 -22.77
N PHE A 168 20.96 30.53 -22.02
CA PHE A 168 20.98 31.99 -22.15
C PHE A 168 22.36 32.61 -21.84
N MET A 169 23.05 32.13 -20.80
CA MET A 169 24.39 32.61 -20.46
C MET A 169 25.48 32.04 -21.38
N ALA A 170 25.35 30.80 -21.84
CA ALA A 170 26.35 30.14 -22.68
C ALA A 170 26.30 30.59 -24.15
N GLN A 171 25.12 30.92 -24.68
CA GLN A 171 24.96 31.40 -26.07
C GLN A 171 25.04 32.91 -26.23
N GLY A 172 25.25 33.68 -25.15
CA GLY A 172 25.56 35.11 -25.23
C GLY A 172 24.54 35.91 -26.04
N ALA A 173 23.25 35.70 -25.78
CA ALA A 173 22.22 36.50 -26.45
C ALA A 173 22.39 37.99 -26.06
N PRO A 174 22.39 38.92 -27.03
CA PRO A 174 22.56 40.33 -26.74
C PRO A 174 21.41 40.83 -25.87
N ILE A 175 21.74 41.40 -24.71
CA ILE A 175 20.79 42.08 -23.83
C ILE A 175 20.24 43.29 -24.63
N PRO A 176 18.94 43.34 -24.95
CA PRO A 176 18.38 44.51 -25.62
C PRO A 176 18.40 45.67 -24.62
N GLY A 177 19.22 46.68 -24.87
CA GLY A 177 19.29 47.88 -24.04
C GLY A 177 20.69 48.39 -23.65
N PHE A 178 21.77 47.77 -24.14
CA PHE A 178 23.10 48.37 -24.12
C PHE A 178 23.65 48.55 -25.54
N ALA A 179 23.13 49.59 -26.20
CA ALA A 179 23.77 50.39 -27.24
C ALA A 179 23.26 51.83 -27.08
#